data_AF-A0A2E5NMF3-F1
#
_entry.id   AF-A0A2E5NMF3-F1
#
_cell.length_a   1.000
_cell.length_b   1.000
_cell.length_c   1.000
_cell.angle_alpha   90.00
_cell.angle_beta   90.00
_cell.angle_gamma   90.00
#
_symmetry.space_group_name_H-M   'P 1'
#
loop_
_entity.id
_entity.type
_entity.pdbx_description
1 polymer ?
#
loop_
_entity_poly.entity_id
_entity_poly.type
_entity_poly.pdbx_seq_one_letter_code
_entity_poly.pdbx_strand_id
1 'polypeptide(L)'
;MEWLIFGLLFVAGFILARLTSRSSKDKKNKLFAESATQLLHAKDNKHEADKLLLLTTLCRELANYMIRRDPKRFLAVYKKGRAAAEMANGTVSGESKKALLKMLSDKYPFLSNFDIVQVRDYVLYEDALSHFPPEDIEQTYIDIVQFKALGNSLKWWYDITDFENEEDHLGRYVQRIEDTILQQKLHLAIGQYYDSRNNENDSHLEKDAYGKIFDCSWFALHRLSHKMENRYGIYFKDTDNYGIYSSFIYDDGRMSESYYRSDQSFDLEEPLDALLEINQTLFSGPYPEIGNPFSQTPL
;
A
#
# COMPACT_ATOMS: atom_id res chain seq x y z
N MET A 1 -24.80 -1.50 -23.93
CA MET A 1 -23.95 -1.33 -25.13
C MET A 1 -23.45 0.10 -25.35
N GLU A 2 -23.86 1.09 -24.54
CA GLU A 2 -23.48 2.49 -24.74
C GLU A 2 -22.09 2.86 -24.17
N TRP A 3 -21.57 2.12 -23.19
CA TRP A 3 -20.23 2.34 -22.61
C TRP A 3 -19.06 2.00 -23.55
N LEU A 4 -19.27 1.12 -24.54
CA LEU A 4 -18.26 0.79 -25.55
C LEU A 4 -18.08 1.89 -26.61
N ILE A 5 -19.12 2.70 -26.82
CA ILE A 5 -19.11 3.78 -27.82
C ILE A 5 -18.34 5.00 -27.28
N PHE A 6 -18.46 5.30 -25.97
CA PHE A 6 -17.68 6.36 -25.33
C PHE A 6 -16.18 6.05 -25.27
N GLY A 7 -15.79 4.79 -25.05
CA GLY A 7 -14.37 4.38 -25.07
C GLY A 7 -13.73 4.51 -26.46
N LEU A 8 -14.46 4.14 -27.53
CA LEU A 8 -13.98 4.27 -28.91
C LEU A 8 -13.90 5.72 -29.39
N LEU A 9 -14.84 6.59 -28.98
CA LEU A 9 -14.83 8.01 -29.35
C LEU A 9 -13.71 8.80 -28.66
N PHE A 10 -13.33 8.44 -27.42
CA PHE A 10 -12.20 9.08 -26.74
C PHE A 10 -10.86 8.75 -27.41
N VAL A 11 -10.70 7.51 -27.86
CA VAL A 11 -9.51 7.06 -28.61
C VAL A 11 -9.44 7.71 -29.99
N ALA A 12 -10.57 7.82 -30.71
CA ALA A 12 -10.62 8.46 -32.03
C ALA A 12 -10.39 9.98 -31.97
N GLY A 13 -10.93 10.66 -30.96
CA GLY A 13 -10.72 12.10 -30.75
C GLY A 13 -9.26 12.46 -30.43
N PHE A 14 -8.57 11.61 -29.66
CA PHE A 14 -7.16 11.77 -29.34
C PHE A 14 -6.24 11.53 -30.56
N ILE A 15 -6.63 10.63 -31.47
CA ILE A 15 -5.91 10.33 -32.71
C ILE A 15 -6.01 11.50 -33.71
N LEU A 16 -7.18 12.12 -33.84
CA LEU A 16 -7.41 13.26 -34.74
C LEU A 16 -6.70 14.55 -34.27
N ALA A 17 -6.67 14.82 -32.96
CA ALA A 17 -5.90 15.94 -32.40
C ALA A 17 -4.37 15.76 -32.57
N ARG A 18 -3.89 14.52 -32.74
CA ARG A 18 -2.47 14.22 -32.99
C ARG A 18 -2.04 14.42 -34.45
N LEU A 19 -2.97 14.40 -35.41
CA LEU A 19 -2.65 14.46 -36.84
C LEU A 19 -2.31 15.88 -37.31
N THR A 20 -2.92 16.92 -36.74
CA THR A 20 -2.64 18.33 -37.09
C THR A 20 -1.37 18.89 -36.44
N SER A 21 -0.78 18.17 -35.49
CA SER A 21 0.46 18.55 -34.78
C SER A 21 1.75 17.96 -35.39
N ARG A 22 1.67 17.22 -36.52
CA ARG A 22 2.77 16.40 -37.06
C ARG A 22 3.94 17.18 -37.69
N SER A 23 3.69 18.34 -38.33
CA SER A 23 4.73 18.99 -39.15
C SER A 23 5.89 19.62 -38.35
N SER A 24 5.68 20.05 -37.10
CA SER A 24 6.74 20.59 -36.23
C SER A 24 7.32 19.53 -35.27
N LYS A 25 6.60 18.42 -35.04
CA LYS A 25 7.02 17.35 -34.13
C LYS A 25 8.08 16.43 -34.73
N ASP A 26 8.17 16.28 -36.04
CA ASP A 26 9.13 15.33 -36.64
C ASP A 26 10.60 15.72 -36.47
N LYS A 27 10.92 17.02 -36.42
CA LYS A 27 12.29 17.48 -36.10
C LYS A 27 12.65 17.31 -34.62
N LYS A 28 11.70 17.56 -33.70
CA LYS A 28 11.90 17.32 -32.26
C LYS A 28 11.94 15.81 -31.97
N ASN A 29 11.06 15.02 -32.56
CA ASN A 29 11.03 13.57 -32.41
C ASN A 29 12.29 12.89 -32.95
N LYS A 30 12.95 13.43 -33.99
CA LYS A 30 14.22 12.88 -34.48
C LYS A 30 15.37 13.14 -33.51
N LEU A 31 15.46 14.35 -32.96
CA LEU A 31 16.43 14.72 -31.92
C LEU A 31 16.16 14.00 -30.58
N PHE A 32 14.91 13.86 -30.16
CA PHE A 32 14.53 13.11 -28.95
C PHE A 32 14.65 11.60 -29.13
N ALA A 33 14.37 11.06 -30.31
CA ALA A 33 14.69 9.68 -30.62
C ALA A 33 16.20 9.49 -30.53
N GLU A 34 17.02 10.34 -31.14
CA GLU A 34 18.49 10.28 -31.03
C GLU A 34 18.98 10.45 -29.58
N SER A 35 18.35 11.28 -28.73
CA SER A 35 18.69 11.42 -27.31
C SER A 35 18.26 10.24 -26.44
N ALA A 36 17.07 9.69 -26.67
CA ALA A 36 16.65 8.42 -26.07
C ALA A 36 17.61 7.30 -26.52
N THR A 37 18.02 7.30 -27.80
CA THR A 37 19.00 6.34 -28.33
C THR A 37 20.41 6.58 -27.75
N GLN A 38 20.80 7.81 -27.39
CA GLN A 38 22.07 8.12 -26.72
C GLN A 38 22.10 7.67 -25.26
N LEU A 39 20.98 7.78 -24.53
CA LEU A 39 20.81 7.14 -23.21
C LEU A 39 20.84 5.61 -23.29
N LEU A 40 20.55 5.04 -24.47
CA LEU A 40 20.49 3.60 -24.79
C LEU A 40 21.78 3.01 -25.43
N HIS A 41 22.75 3.83 -25.86
CA HIS A 41 23.92 3.34 -26.61
C HIS A 41 25.28 3.42 -25.89
N ALA A 42 25.32 3.85 -24.62
CA ALA A 42 26.51 3.65 -23.80
C ALA A 42 26.59 2.17 -23.42
N LYS A 43 27.17 1.38 -24.33
CA LYS A 43 27.35 -0.08 -24.32
C LYS A 43 28.37 -0.54 -23.27
N ASP A 44 28.37 0.12 -22.12
CA ASP A 44 29.25 -0.13 -21.01
C ASP A 44 28.42 -0.82 -19.92
N ASN A 45 28.62 -2.13 -19.76
CA ASN A 45 27.80 -3.00 -18.89
C ASN A 45 27.65 -2.46 -17.45
N LYS A 46 28.63 -1.66 -16.99
CA LYS A 46 28.61 -1.02 -15.68
C LYS A 46 27.46 0.00 -15.56
N HIS A 47 27.19 0.76 -16.61
CA HIS A 47 26.10 1.74 -16.62
C HIS A 47 24.72 1.08 -16.65
N GLU A 48 24.55 -0.11 -17.23
CA GLU A 48 23.25 -0.80 -17.26
C GLU A 48 22.87 -1.34 -15.87
N ALA A 49 23.83 -1.94 -15.16
CA ALA A 49 23.64 -2.43 -13.80
C ALA A 49 23.24 -1.29 -12.83
N ASP A 50 23.92 -0.14 -12.92
CA ASP A 50 23.62 1.02 -12.08
C ASP A 50 22.20 1.57 -12.34
N LYS A 51 21.77 1.63 -13.61
CA LYS A 51 20.40 2.07 -13.98
C LYS A 51 19.35 1.13 -13.41
N LEU A 52 19.59 -0.18 -13.51
CA LEU A 52 18.68 -1.20 -13.00
C LEU A 52 18.56 -1.17 -11.48
N LEU A 53 19.70 -0.99 -10.80
CA LEU A 53 19.77 -0.83 -9.36
C LEU A 53 19.00 0.41 -8.90
N LEU A 54 19.16 1.54 -9.59
CA LEU A 54 18.41 2.76 -9.32
C LEU A 54 16.90 2.53 -9.42
N LEU A 55 16.42 2.00 -10.55
CA LEU A 55 14.99 1.76 -10.76
C LEU A 55 14.42 0.75 -9.75
N THR A 56 15.20 -0.28 -9.39
CA THR A 56 14.79 -1.26 -8.37
C THR A 56 14.70 -0.63 -6.99
N THR A 57 15.66 0.24 -6.66
CA THR A 57 15.63 1.01 -5.41
C THR A 57 14.39 1.89 -5.38
N LEU A 58 14.13 2.68 -6.44
CA LEU A 58 12.94 3.51 -6.54
C LEU A 58 11.63 2.72 -6.38
N CYS A 59 11.49 1.58 -7.05
CA CYS A 59 10.33 0.70 -6.86
C CYS A 59 10.15 0.28 -5.41
N ARG A 60 11.24 -0.11 -4.73
CA ARG A 60 11.21 -0.52 -3.33
C ARG A 60 10.81 0.63 -2.41
N GLU A 61 11.36 1.83 -2.61
CA GLU A 61 11.03 3.00 -1.80
C GLU A 61 9.55 3.40 -1.97
N LEU A 62 9.05 3.42 -3.21
CA LEU A 62 7.63 3.67 -3.49
C LEU A 62 6.73 2.58 -2.90
N ALA A 63 7.13 1.31 -2.99
CA ALA A 63 6.40 0.19 -2.37
C ALA A 63 6.34 0.32 -0.85
N ASN A 64 7.48 0.60 -0.19
CA ASN A 64 7.53 0.79 1.26
C ASN A 64 6.60 1.91 1.72
N TYR A 65 6.60 3.04 0.99
CA TYR A 65 5.69 4.14 1.26
C TYR A 65 4.22 3.74 1.12
N MET A 66 3.84 3.13 -0.01
CA MET A 66 2.45 2.75 -0.27
C MET A 66 1.94 1.67 0.68
N ILE A 67 2.75 0.64 0.96
CA ILE A 67 2.44 -0.43 1.92
C ILE A 67 2.15 0.15 3.30
N ARG A 68 2.93 1.14 3.74
CA ARG A 68 2.75 1.75 5.06
C ARG A 68 1.43 2.51 5.18
N ARG A 69 0.96 3.14 4.10
CA ARG A 69 -0.29 3.92 4.11
C ARG A 69 -1.53 3.04 3.93
N ASP A 70 -1.50 2.15 2.94
CA ASP A 70 -2.62 1.29 2.60
C ASP A 70 -2.09 -0.02 1.96
N PRO A 71 -1.85 -1.06 2.79
CA PRO A 71 -1.33 -2.35 2.34
C PRO A 71 -2.17 -3.01 1.24
N LYS A 72 -3.51 -2.93 1.37
CA LYS A 72 -4.46 -3.53 0.42
C LYS A 72 -4.45 -2.82 -0.92
N ARG A 73 -4.44 -1.48 -0.89
CA ARG A 73 -4.33 -0.67 -2.10
C ARG A 73 -3.00 -0.91 -2.80
N PHE A 74 -1.90 -1.02 -2.05
CA PHE A 74 -0.62 -1.39 -2.65
C PHE A 74 -0.65 -2.78 -3.32
N LEU A 75 -1.24 -3.80 -2.69
CA LEU A 75 -1.37 -5.12 -3.30
C LEU A 75 -2.10 -5.06 -4.66
N ALA A 76 -3.13 -4.23 -4.78
CA ALA A 76 -3.82 -4.00 -6.05
C ALA A 76 -2.91 -3.30 -7.09
N VAL A 77 -2.11 -2.33 -6.67
CA VAL A 77 -1.14 -1.62 -7.52
C VAL A 77 -0.04 -2.56 -8.00
N TYR A 78 0.50 -3.41 -7.11
CA TYR A 78 1.46 -4.45 -7.44
C TYR A 78 0.92 -5.37 -8.53
N LYS A 79 -0.31 -5.88 -8.37
CA LYS A 79 -0.96 -6.74 -9.38
C LYS A 79 -1.12 -6.05 -10.73
N LYS A 80 -1.48 -4.76 -10.75
CA LYS A 80 -1.53 -3.95 -11.98
C LYS A 80 -0.15 -3.83 -12.64
N GLY A 81 0.89 -3.54 -11.86
CA GLY A 81 2.27 -3.46 -12.32
C GLY A 81 2.76 -4.78 -12.91
N ARG A 82 2.50 -5.89 -12.22
CA ARG A 82 2.81 -7.25 -12.68
C ARG A 82 2.12 -7.57 -14.00
N ALA A 83 0.81 -7.33 -14.11
CA ALA A 83 0.07 -7.54 -15.35
C ALA A 83 0.65 -6.70 -16.51
N ALA A 84 1.06 -5.46 -16.25
CA ALA A 84 1.70 -4.61 -17.25
C ALA A 84 3.08 -5.15 -17.68
N ALA A 85 3.86 -5.70 -16.75
CA ALA A 85 5.14 -6.35 -17.03
C ALA A 85 4.98 -7.64 -17.84
N GLU A 86 4.01 -8.48 -17.50
CA GLU A 86 3.70 -9.72 -18.22
C GLU A 86 3.28 -9.44 -19.66
N MET A 87 2.42 -8.43 -19.88
CA MET A 87 2.07 -7.97 -21.22
C MET A 87 3.29 -7.50 -22.00
N ALA A 88 4.19 -6.74 -21.36
CA ALA A 88 5.44 -6.28 -21.97
C ALA A 88 6.39 -7.43 -22.33
N ASN A 89 6.43 -8.50 -21.54
CA ASN A 89 7.31 -9.64 -21.78
C ASN A 89 6.76 -10.60 -22.84
N GLY A 90 5.48 -10.97 -22.80
CA GLY A 90 4.93 -12.05 -23.64
C GLY A 90 3.99 -11.59 -24.77
N THR A 91 2.91 -10.91 -24.42
CA THR A 91 1.71 -10.83 -25.27
C THR A 91 1.79 -9.77 -26.35
N VAL A 92 2.57 -8.72 -26.14
CA VAL A 92 2.59 -7.54 -27.00
C VAL A 92 3.60 -7.70 -28.15
N SER A 93 3.23 -7.31 -29.37
CA SER A 93 4.12 -7.36 -30.54
C SER A 93 5.35 -6.47 -30.34
N GLY A 94 6.46 -6.79 -31.02
CA GLY A 94 7.71 -6.01 -30.90
C GLY A 94 7.55 -4.52 -31.25
N GLU A 95 6.68 -4.17 -32.20
CA GLU A 95 6.38 -2.77 -32.54
C GLU A 95 5.62 -2.06 -31.41
N SER A 96 4.63 -2.72 -30.82
CA SER A 96 3.88 -2.18 -29.70
C SER A 96 4.75 -2.03 -28.44
N LYS A 97 5.71 -2.94 -28.19
CA LYS A 97 6.71 -2.79 -27.13
C LYS A 97 7.56 -1.53 -27.33
N LYS A 98 8.06 -1.30 -28.55
CA LYS A 98 8.81 -0.09 -28.89
C LYS A 98 7.97 1.18 -28.75
N ALA A 99 6.69 1.15 -29.12
CA ALA A 99 5.78 2.28 -28.96
C ALA A 99 5.51 2.59 -27.49
N LEU A 100 5.24 1.59 -26.66
CA LEU A 100 5.05 1.73 -25.20
C LEU A 100 6.28 2.33 -24.55
N LEU A 101 7.44 1.77 -24.84
CA LEU A 101 8.69 2.29 -24.35
C LEU A 101 8.89 3.74 -24.80
N LYS A 102 8.65 4.06 -26.09
CA LYS A 102 8.76 5.44 -26.56
C LYS A 102 7.85 6.37 -25.74
N MET A 103 6.62 5.97 -25.44
CA MET A 103 5.72 6.77 -24.60
C MET A 103 6.29 6.99 -23.19
N LEU A 104 6.86 5.94 -22.58
CA LEU A 104 7.52 6.06 -21.27
C LEU A 104 8.77 6.95 -21.34
N SER A 105 9.60 6.83 -22.37
CA SER A 105 10.75 7.71 -22.58
C SER A 105 10.36 9.16 -22.90
N ASP A 106 9.24 9.39 -23.56
CA ASP A 106 8.70 10.74 -23.78
C ASP A 106 8.20 11.33 -22.44
N LYS A 107 7.63 10.51 -21.55
CA LYS A 107 7.15 10.92 -20.21
C LYS A 107 8.31 11.13 -19.23
N TYR A 108 9.33 10.28 -19.29
CA TYR A 108 10.52 10.29 -18.43
C TYR A 108 11.78 10.38 -19.30
N PRO A 109 12.13 11.59 -19.80
CA PRO A 109 13.30 11.76 -20.68
C PRO A 109 14.63 11.35 -20.03
N PHE A 110 14.72 11.43 -18.71
CA PHE A 110 15.87 11.06 -17.90
C PHE A 110 15.45 10.07 -16.81
N LEU A 111 16.36 9.19 -16.38
CA LEU A 111 16.07 8.24 -15.30
C LEU A 111 15.76 8.94 -13.97
N SER A 112 16.37 10.10 -13.72
CA SER A 112 16.04 10.95 -12.56
C SER A 112 14.59 11.45 -12.58
N ASN A 113 13.88 11.41 -13.72
CA ASN A 113 12.46 11.75 -13.75
C ASN A 113 11.58 10.68 -13.10
N PHE A 114 12.07 9.44 -12.91
CA PHE A 114 11.38 8.42 -12.10
C PHE A 114 11.56 8.67 -10.60
N ASP A 115 12.56 9.46 -10.20
CA ASP A 115 12.88 9.73 -8.81
C ASP A 115 12.03 10.85 -8.23
N ILE A 116 10.74 10.56 -7.99
CA ILE A 116 9.82 11.48 -7.33
C ILE A 116 10.06 11.60 -5.82
N VAL A 117 10.77 10.63 -5.23
CA VAL A 117 11.14 10.63 -3.80
C VAL A 117 12.35 11.54 -3.55
N GLN A 118 13.13 11.85 -4.59
CA GLN A 118 14.45 12.46 -4.50
C GLN A 118 15.35 11.63 -3.59
N VAL A 119 15.66 10.39 -3.98
CA VAL A 119 16.45 9.43 -3.18
C VAL A 119 17.72 10.10 -2.66
N ARG A 120 17.68 10.47 -1.38
CA ARG A 120 18.78 10.97 -0.56
C ARG A 120 18.93 10.00 0.60
N ASP A 121 20.07 10.08 1.27
CA ASP A 121 20.39 9.20 2.41
C ASP A 121 19.35 9.26 3.53
N TYR A 122 18.67 10.40 3.69
CA TYR A 122 17.63 10.61 4.70
C TYR A 122 16.47 11.39 4.07
N VAL A 123 15.37 10.68 3.78
CA VAL A 123 14.13 11.28 3.25
C VAL A 123 12.96 10.86 4.12
N LEU A 124 12.23 11.84 4.64
CA LEU A 124 10.91 11.60 5.22
C LEU A 124 9.91 11.47 4.07
N TYR A 125 9.39 10.27 3.83
CA TYR A 125 8.49 10.03 2.70
C TYR A 125 7.26 10.93 2.72
N GLU A 126 6.70 11.21 3.90
CA GLU A 126 5.55 12.11 4.04
C GLU A 126 5.88 13.51 3.48
N ASP A 127 7.05 14.06 3.78
CA ASP A 127 7.45 15.37 3.26
C ASP A 127 7.71 15.32 1.76
N ALA A 128 8.45 14.30 1.29
CA ALA A 128 8.82 14.18 -0.12
C ALA A 128 7.62 13.91 -1.04
N LEU A 129 6.63 13.14 -0.57
CA LEU A 129 5.53 12.66 -1.38
C LEU A 129 4.19 13.35 -1.08
N SER A 130 4.08 14.18 -0.04
CA SER A 130 2.84 14.90 0.34
C SER A 130 2.23 15.75 -0.78
N HIS A 131 3.06 16.25 -1.70
CA HIS A 131 2.63 17.11 -2.79
C HIS A 131 2.14 16.33 -4.01
N PHE A 132 2.32 15.00 -4.04
CA PHE A 132 1.90 14.16 -5.14
C PHE A 132 0.54 13.50 -4.82
N PRO A 133 -0.41 13.53 -5.78
CA PRO A 133 -1.61 12.71 -5.69
C PRO A 133 -1.23 11.22 -5.51
N PRO A 134 -1.92 10.45 -4.66
CA PRO A 134 -1.66 9.02 -4.50
C PRO A 134 -1.65 8.25 -5.82
N GLU A 135 -2.55 8.60 -6.74
CA GLU A 135 -2.69 7.97 -8.05
C GLU A 135 -1.45 8.19 -8.93
N ASP A 136 -0.78 9.33 -8.81
CA ASP A 136 0.44 9.63 -9.55
C ASP A 136 1.61 8.79 -9.02
N ILE A 137 1.70 8.61 -7.70
CA ILE A 137 2.72 7.77 -7.06
C ILE A 137 2.57 6.31 -7.50
N GLU A 138 1.33 5.80 -7.49
CA GLU A 138 0.99 4.47 -7.99
C GLU A 138 1.35 4.30 -9.47
N GLN A 139 1.01 5.29 -10.29
CA GLN A 139 1.30 5.24 -11.72
C GLN A 139 2.81 5.28 -11.96
N THR A 140 3.58 6.08 -11.22
CA THR A 140 5.05 6.06 -11.31
C THR A 140 5.62 4.70 -10.95
N TYR A 141 5.12 4.03 -9.90
CA TYR A 141 5.52 2.67 -9.57
C TYR A 141 5.26 1.69 -10.74
N ILE A 142 4.05 1.72 -11.31
CA ILE A 142 3.67 0.88 -12.46
C ILE A 142 4.55 1.19 -13.68
N ASP A 143 4.81 2.46 -13.96
CA ASP A 143 5.64 2.90 -15.07
C ASP A 143 7.09 2.36 -14.93
N ILE A 144 7.67 2.37 -13.72
CA ILE A 144 9.00 1.80 -13.49
C ILE A 144 8.99 0.29 -13.73
N VAL A 145 8.00 -0.43 -13.20
CA VAL A 145 7.85 -1.88 -13.39
C VAL A 145 7.72 -2.21 -14.89
N GLN A 146 6.87 -1.48 -15.61
CA GLN A 146 6.69 -1.66 -17.05
C GLN A 146 7.95 -1.31 -17.84
N PHE A 147 8.64 -0.23 -17.48
CA PHE A 147 9.90 0.17 -18.11
C PHE A 147 10.97 -0.91 -17.92
N LYS A 148 11.10 -1.45 -16.71
CA LYS A 148 11.98 -2.59 -16.37
C LYS A 148 11.68 -3.84 -17.22
N ALA A 149 10.41 -4.18 -17.38
CA ALA A 149 10.00 -5.32 -18.19
C ALA A 149 10.26 -5.11 -19.69
N LEU A 150 9.92 -3.93 -20.23
CA LEU A 150 10.17 -3.59 -21.63
C LEU A 150 11.66 -3.67 -21.97
N GLY A 151 12.54 -3.10 -21.13
CA GLY A 151 13.98 -3.20 -21.35
C GLY A 151 14.50 -4.63 -21.29
N ASN A 152 14.01 -5.47 -20.37
CA ASN A 152 14.40 -6.89 -20.35
C ASN A 152 13.94 -7.61 -21.64
N SER A 153 12.68 -7.43 -22.03
CA SER A 153 12.10 -8.06 -23.23
C SER A 153 12.78 -7.66 -24.54
N LEU A 154 13.36 -6.45 -24.58
CA LEU A 154 14.13 -5.91 -25.70
C LEU A 154 15.64 -6.20 -25.59
N LYS A 155 16.06 -6.92 -24.53
CA LYS A 155 17.44 -7.29 -24.21
C LYS A 155 18.37 -6.08 -23.98
N TRP A 156 17.89 -5.12 -23.19
CA TRP A 156 18.57 -3.85 -22.91
C TRP A 156 19.31 -3.81 -21.57
N TRP A 157 19.01 -4.74 -20.67
CA TRP A 157 19.78 -4.99 -19.46
C TRP A 157 19.63 -6.48 -19.10
N TYR A 158 20.42 -6.94 -18.13
CA TYR A 158 20.39 -8.31 -17.63
C TYR A 158 18.99 -8.76 -17.22
N ASP A 159 18.74 -10.05 -17.43
CA ASP A 159 17.50 -10.73 -17.07
C ASP A 159 17.30 -10.60 -15.55
N ILE A 160 16.30 -9.83 -15.14
CA ILE A 160 15.88 -9.86 -13.74
C ILE A 160 15.04 -11.12 -13.61
N THR A 161 15.55 -12.07 -12.85
CA THR A 161 14.83 -13.28 -12.47
C THR A 161 13.49 -12.88 -11.85
N ASP A 162 12.41 -13.38 -12.45
CA ASP A 162 11.08 -13.37 -11.86
C ASP A 162 11.16 -14.20 -10.57
N PHE A 163 10.87 -13.61 -9.42
CA PHE A 163 10.84 -14.36 -8.17
C PHE A 163 9.51 -15.11 -8.15
N GLU A 164 9.54 -16.38 -8.56
CA GLU A 164 8.41 -17.28 -8.36
C GLU A 164 7.90 -17.15 -6.91
N ASN A 165 6.59 -16.93 -6.75
CA ASN A 165 5.89 -16.72 -5.47
C ASN A 165 6.03 -15.33 -4.80
N GLU A 166 6.51 -14.28 -5.49
CA GLU A 166 6.57 -12.93 -4.91
C GLU A 166 5.18 -12.37 -4.56
N GLU A 167 4.16 -12.63 -5.37
CA GLU A 167 2.78 -12.21 -5.08
C GLU A 167 2.20 -12.89 -3.83
N ASP A 168 2.43 -14.19 -3.66
CA ASP A 168 2.00 -14.92 -2.46
C ASP A 168 2.74 -14.41 -1.22
N HIS A 169 4.04 -14.14 -1.36
CA HIS A 169 4.84 -13.53 -0.29
C HIS A 169 4.31 -12.14 0.07
N LEU A 170 4.04 -11.28 -0.91
CA LEU A 170 3.47 -9.96 -0.69
C LEU A 170 2.07 -10.05 -0.06
N GLY A 171 1.22 -10.97 -0.52
CA GLY A 171 -0.10 -11.19 0.06
C GLY A 171 -0.03 -11.56 1.54
N ARG A 172 0.84 -12.51 1.90
CA ARG A 172 1.11 -12.84 3.32
C ARG A 172 1.65 -11.64 4.07
N TYR A 173 2.60 -10.90 3.51
CA TYR A 173 3.19 -9.73 4.18
C TYR A 173 2.16 -8.62 4.43
N VAL A 174 1.31 -8.32 3.45
CA VAL A 174 0.18 -7.38 3.58
C VAL A 174 -0.77 -7.81 4.69
N GLN A 175 -1.15 -9.10 4.72
CA GLN A 175 -1.99 -9.64 5.79
C GLN A 175 -1.36 -9.44 7.17
N ARG A 176 -0.05 -9.68 7.31
CA ARG A 176 0.66 -9.49 8.58
C ARG A 176 0.67 -8.04 9.05
N ILE A 177 0.78 -7.08 8.12
CA ILE A 177 0.66 -5.65 8.45
C ILE A 177 -0.76 -5.33 8.92
N GLU A 178 -1.78 -5.81 8.22
CA GLU A 178 -3.18 -5.60 8.61
C GLU A 178 -3.49 -6.22 9.98
N ASP A 179 -2.99 -7.43 10.25
CA ASP A 179 -3.11 -8.10 11.55
C ASP A 179 -2.39 -7.31 12.65
N THR A 180 -1.23 -6.73 12.35
CA THR A 180 -0.52 -5.86 13.31
C THR A 180 -1.32 -4.60 13.63
N ILE A 181 -1.91 -3.95 12.63
CA ILE A 181 -2.77 -2.77 12.81
C ILE A 181 -4.01 -3.15 13.63
N LEU A 182 -4.65 -4.28 13.30
CA LEU A 182 -5.82 -4.76 14.02
C LEU A 182 -5.50 -5.09 15.48
N GLN A 183 -4.37 -5.75 15.75
CA GLN A 183 -3.91 -6.04 17.11
C GLN A 183 -3.73 -4.75 17.92
N GLN A 184 -3.08 -3.73 17.34
CA GLN A 184 -2.92 -2.43 17.99
C GLN A 184 -4.26 -1.77 18.28
N LYS A 185 -5.20 -1.80 17.34
CA LYS A 185 -6.56 -1.28 17.53
C LYS A 185 -7.31 -2.02 18.64
N LEU A 186 -7.22 -3.34 18.70
CA LEU A 186 -7.82 -4.15 19.77
C LEU A 186 -7.24 -3.78 21.13
N HIS A 187 -5.92 -3.65 21.22
CA HIS A 187 -5.24 -3.25 22.45
C HIS A 187 -5.68 -1.86 22.92
N LEU A 188 -5.72 -0.87 22.01
CA LEU A 188 -6.19 0.49 22.32
C LEU A 188 -7.66 0.52 22.76
N ALA A 189 -8.53 -0.23 22.09
CA ALA A 189 -9.95 -0.31 22.44
C ALA A 189 -10.16 -0.89 23.85
N ILE A 190 -9.41 -1.94 24.20
CA ILE A 190 -9.44 -2.54 25.54
C ILE A 190 -8.91 -1.56 26.60
N GLY A 191 -7.80 -0.87 26.32
CA GLY A 191 -7.26 0.17 27.19
C GLY A 191 -8.29 1.26 27.49
N GLN A 192 -8.91 1.82 26.43
CA GLN A 192 -9.92 2.86 26.57
C GLN A 192 -11.14 2.38 27.37
N TYR A 193 -11.57 1.12 27.19
CA TYR A 193 -12.64 0.53 27.99
C TYR A 193 -12.28 0.46 29.48
N TYR A 194 -11.07 -0.01 29.82
CA TYR A 194 -10.64 -0.08 31.22
C TYR A 194 -10.45 1.30 31.85
N ASP A 195 -9.93 2.28 31.11
CA ASP A 195 -9.81 3.66 31.59
C ASP A 195 -11.19 4.26 31.88
N SER A 196 -12.16 4.06 31.00
CA SER A 196 -13.55 4.51 31.22
C SER A 196 -14.15 3.85 32.44
N ARG A 197 -13.95 2.54 32.60
CA ARG A 197 -14.46 1.76 33.74
C ARG A 197 -13.86 2.20 35.07
N ASN A 198 -12.58 2.58 35.10
CA ASN A 198 -11.90 3.01 36.32
C ASN A 198 -12.26 4.45 36.74
N ASN A 199 -12.66 5.30 35.78
CA ASN A 199 -13.02 6.69 36.04
C ASN A 199 -14.49 6.87 36.44
N GLU A 200 -15.38 5.97 36.03
CA GLU A 200 -16.77 5.93 36.50
C GLU A 200 -16.83 5.17 37.82
N ASN A 201 -17.17 5.86 38.92
CA ASN A 201 -17.53 5.21 40.19
C ASN A 201 -18.79 4.36 39.98
N ASP A 202 -18.62 3.09 39.59
CA ASP A 202 -19.55 1.95 39.65
C ASP A 202 -21.06 2.29 39.55
N SER A 203 -21.69 2.13 38.37
CA SER A 203 -23.09 1.62 38.29
C SER A 203 -23.69 1.39 36.89
N HIS A 204 -23.11 1.81 35.76
CA HIS A 204 -23.88 1.90 34.50
C HIS A 204 -23.34 1.16 33.26
N LEU A 205 -22.51 0.13 33.41
CA LEU A 205 -22.32 -0.84 32.31
C LEU A 205 -23.49 -1.85 32.30
N GLU A 206 -24.72 -1.34 32.19
CA GLU A 206 -25.87 -2.18 31.87
C GLU A 206 -25.66 -2.77 30.48
N LYS A 207 -25.68 -4.11 30.40
CA LYS A 207 -25.70 -4.78 29.10
C LYS A 207 -26.92 -4.30 28.35
N ASP A 208 -26.74 -3.79 27.13
CA ASP A 208 -27.88 -3.65 26.25
C ASP A 208 -28.44 -5.04 25.89
N ALA A 209 -29.61 -5.06 25.23
CA ALA A 209 -30.27 -6.29 24.79
C ALA A 209 -29.39 -7.17 23.85
N TYR A 210 -28.26 -6.64 23.37
CA TYR A 210 -27.33 -7.28 22.43
C TYR A 210 -25.97 -7.62 23.09
N GLY A 211 -25.87 -7.52 24.42
CA GLY A 211 -24.65 -7.88 25.16
C GLY A 211 -23.49 -6.90 24.97
N LYS A 212 -23.75 -5.73 24.40
CA LYS A 212 -22.81 -4.62 24.30
C LYS A 212 -22.57 -4.04 25.68
N ILE A 213 -21.31 -3.82 26.03
CA ILE A 213 -20.91 -3.28 27.33
C ILE A 213 -20.21 -1.94 27.20
N PHE A 214 -19.73 -1.57 26.02
CA PHE A 214 -19.11 -0.26 25.80
C PHE A 214 -19.34 0.18 24.35
N ASP A 215 -19.59 1.48 24.17
CA ASP A 215 -19.80 2.10 22.87
C ASP A 215 -19.18 3.49 22.82
N CYS A 216 -18.30 3.73 21.85
CA CYS A 216 -17.75 5.05 21.61
C CYS A 216 -17.88 5.44 20.14
N SER A 217 -17.26 6.56 19.73
CA SER A 217 -17.36 7.04 18.35
C SER A 217 -16.78 6.07 17.31
N TRP A 218 -15.78 5.27 17.67
CA TRP A 218 -14.99 4.49 16.72
C TRP A 218 -15.01 2.96 16.94
N PHE A 219 -15.46 2.47 18.11
CA PHE A 219 -15.70 1.05 18.32
C PHE A 219 -16.88 0.75 19.26
N ALA A 220 -17.36 -0.49 19.17
CA ALA A 220 -18.29 -1.10 20.10
C ALA A 220 -17.67 -2.38 20.68
N LEU A 221 -17.95 -2.67 21.95
CA LEU A 221 -17.38 -3.81 22.66
C LEU A 221 -18.48 -4.67 23.27
N HIS A 222 -18.39 -5.98 23.03
CA HIS A 222 -19.35 -7.00 23.41
C HIS A 222 -18.66 -8.01 24.33
N ARG A 223 -19.32 -8.40 25.42
CA ARG A 223 -18.76 -9.46 26.27
C ARG A 223 -19.08 -10.83 25.66
N LEU A 224 -18.05 -11.63 25.41
CA LEU A 224 -18.22 -12.99 24.91
C LEU A 224 -18.20 -13.98 26.08
N SER A 225 -19.06 -14.99 26.01
CA SER A 225 -19.15 -16.01 27.06
C SER A 225 -17.99 -17.01 26.94
N HIS A 226 -17.11 -17.04 27.94
CA HIS A 226 -16.05 -18.05 28.03
C HIS A 226 -15.86 -18.48 29.49
N LYS A 227 -15.53 -19.76 29.71
CA LYS A 227 -15.47 -20.34 31.07
C LYS A 227 -14.21 -19.93 31.83
N MET A 228 -13.12 -19.69 31.12
CA MET A 228 -11.78 -19.54 31.71
C MET A 228 -11.09 -18.22 31.38
N GLU A 229 -11.60 -17.47 30.40
CA GLU A 229 -10.94 -16.28 29.89
C GLU A 229 -11.91 -15.11 29.90
N ASN A 230 -11.40 -13.90 30.08
CA ASN A 230 -12.18 -12.71 29.77
C ASN A 230 -12.09 -12.47 28.27
N ARG A 231 -13.19 -12.68 27.57
CA ARG A 231 -13.28 -12.48 26.12
C ARG A 231 -14.17 -11.30 25.76
N TYR A 232 -13.69 -10.50 24.82
CA TYR A 232 -14.42 -9.35 24.29
C TYR A 232 -14.39 -9.37 22.77
N GLY A 233 -15.57 -9.27 22.16
CA GLY A 233 -15.74 -9.02 20.74
C GLY A 233 -15.76 -7.52 20.51
N ILE A 234 -14.96 -7.04 19.55
CA ILE A 234 -14.79 -5.63 19.27
C ILE A 234 -15.15 -5.38 17.81
N TYR A 235 -16.07 -4.45 17.59
CA TYR A 235 -16.45 -3.97 16.27
C TYR A 235 -15.89 -2.56 16.04
N PHE A 236 -15.08 -2.39 15.00
CA PHE A 236 -14.50 -1.12 14.61
C PHE A 236 -15.35 -0.44 13.53
N LYS A 237 -16.02 0.65 13.91
CA LYS A 237 -17.01 1.36 13.08
C LYS A 237 -16.38 2.05 11.87
N ASP A 238 -15.12 2.44 11.99
CA ASP A 238 -14.37 3.16 10.96
C ASP A 238 -13.97 2.28 9.78
N THR A 239 -13.78 0.99 10.03
CA THR A 239 -13.21 0.03 9.08
C THR A 239 -14.12 -1.17 8.82
N ASP A 240 -15.27 -1.23 9.49
CA ASP A 240 -16.22 -2.34 9.46
C ASP A 240 -15.56 -3.70 9.77
N ASN A 241 -14.56 -3.69 10.67
CA ASN A 241 -13.78 -4.87 11.05
C ASN A 241 -14.20 -5.39 12.42
N TYR A 242 -14.08 -6.70 12.58
CA TYR A 242 -14.38 -7.40 13.83
C TYR A 242 -13.12 -8.11 14.32
N GLY A 243 -12.90 -8.07 15.64
CA GLY A 243 -11.82 -8.82 16.27
C GLY A 243 -12.18 -9.24 17.68
N ILE A 244 -11.44 -10.21 18.19
CA ILE A 244 -11.63 -10.75 19.53
C ILE A 244 -10.35 -10.50 20.33
N TYR A 245 -10.52 -9.94 21.51
CA TYR A 245 -9.50 -9.93 22.55
C TYR A 245 -9.84 -10.99 23.59
N SER A 246 -8.85 -11.78 23.98
CA SER A 246 -8.94 -12.69 25.11
C SER A 246 -7.80 -12.42 26.09
N SER A 247 -8.11 -12.38 27.38
CA SER A 247 -7.11 -12.38 28.45
C SER A 247 -7.33 -13.53 29.41
N PHE A 248 -6.26 -14.23 29.75
CA PHE A 248 -6.22 -15.24 30.79
C PHE A 248 -5.31 -14.79 31.93
N ILE A 249 -5.79 -14.88 33.17
CA ILE A 249 -5.01 -14.57 34.37
C ILE A 249 -4.65 -15.89 35.03
N TYR A 250 -3.35 -16.18 35.14
CA TYR A 250 -2.83 -17.37 35.79
C TYR A 250 -2.89 -17.22 37.32
N ASP A 251 -2.83 -18.34 38.04
CA ASP A 251 -2.84 -18.37 39.51
C ASP A 251 -1.67 -17.58 40.14
N ASP A 252 -0.56 -17.41 39.41
CA ASP A 252 0.61 -16.64 39.83
C ASP A 252 0.51 -15.13 39.50
N GLY A 253 -0.65 -14.68 39.01
CA GLY A 253 -0.91 -13.29 38.64
C GLY A 253 -0.34 -12.88 37.29
N ARG A 254 0.33 -13.78 36.54
CA ARG A 254 0.68 -13.49 35.15
C ARG A 254 -0.59 -13.36 34.31
N MET A 255 -0.49 -12.56 33.26
CA MET A 255 -1.56 -12.39 32.27
C MET A 255 -1.04 -12.79 30.90
N SER A 256 -1.81 -13.60 30.17
CA SER A 256 -1.61 -13.80 28.73
C SER A 256 -2.76 -13.14 27.97
N GLU A 257 -2.41 -12.56 26.82
CA GLU A 257 -3.35 -11.92 25.93
C GLU A 257 -3.28 -12.59 24.56
N SER A 258 -4.45 -12.81 23.97
CA SER A 258 -4.60 -13.38 22.64
C SER A 258 -5.52 -12.48 21.82
N TYR A 259 -5.18 -12.33 20.54
CA TYR A 259 -5.87 -11.46 19.60
C TYR A 259 -6.26 -12.26 18.37
N TYR A 260 -7.51 -12.09 17.92
CA TYR A 260 -8.05 -12.83 16.79
C TYR A 260 -8.79 -11.89 15.83
N ARG A 261 -8.69 -12.20 14.55
CA ARG A 261 -9.60 -11.71 13.51
C ARG A 261 -10.90 -12.48 13.62
N SER A 262 -12.00 -11.77 13.41
CA SER A 262 -13.34 -12.33 13.56
C SER A 262 -14.33 -11.76 12.54
N ASP A 263 -15.56 -12.24 12.61
CA ASP A 263 -16.71 -11.78 11.83
C ASP A 263 -17.76 -11.13 12.73
N GLN A 264 -18.91 -10.76 12.14
CA GLN A 264 -19.97 -10.05 12.86
C GLN A 264 -20.59 -10.85 14.01
N SER A 265 -20.59 -12.18 13.93
CA SER A 265 -21.13 -13.03 15.00
C SER A 265 -20.11 -13.33 16.10
N PHE A 266 -18.84 -13.00 15.88
CA PHE A 266 -17.71 -13.37 16.75
C PHE A 266 -17.50 -14.89 16.86
N ASP A 267 -17.96 -15.67 15.88
CA ASP A 267 -17.76 -17.13 15.87
C ASP A 267 -16.45 -17.53 15.19
N LEU A 268 -15.93 -16.67 14.30
CA LEU A 268 -14.63 -16.85 13.66
C LEU A 268 -13.50 -16.45 14.62
N GLU A 269 -12.56 -17.35 14.90
CA GLU A 269 -11.39 -17.11 15.74
C GLU A 269 -10.10 -17.40 14.97
N GLU A 270 -9.71 -16.51 14.07
CA GLU A 270 -8.44 -16.62 13.33
C GLU A 270 -7.33 -15.89 14.08
N PRO A 271 -6.27 -16.57 14.56
CA PRO A 271 -5.17 -15.91 15.25
C PRO A 271 -4.49 -14.87 14.35
N LEU A 272 -4.21 -13.68 14.91
CA LEU A 272 -3.49 -12.64 14.18
C LEU A 272 -2.00 -13.01 14.01
N ASP A 273 -1.49 -12.98 12.77
CA ASP A 273 -0.05 -13.10 12.47
C ASP A 273 0.58 -11.71 12.45
N ALA A 274 0.69 -11.09 13.63
CA ALA A 274 1.27 -9.77 13.76
C ALA A 274 2.81 -9.81 13.68
N LEU A 275 3.40 -8.71 13.17
CA LEU A 275 4.83 -8.50 13.18
C LEU A 275 5.30 -8.28 14.62
N LEU A 276 6.21 -9.13 15.11
CA LEU A 276 6.81 -9.03 16.45
C LEU A 276 7.39 -7.63 16.66
N GLU A 277 6.98 -6.96 17.74
CA GLU A 277 7.54 -5.70 18.23
C GLU A 277 7.69 -4.56 17.20
N ILE A 278 6.62 -4.24 16.46
CA ILE A 278 6.54 -2.88 15.91
C ILE A 278 6.30 -1.93 17.08
N ASN A 279 7.35 -1.22 17.52
CA ASN A 279 7.26 -0.07 18.40
C ASN A 279 6.01 0.75 18.06
N GLN A 280 5.16 1.02 19.06
CA GLN A 280 3.86 1.71 18.94
C GLN A 280 3.92 3.05 18.17
N THR A 281 5.11 3.59 17.91
CA THR A 281 5.40 4.84 17.19
C THR A 281 5.33 4.77 15.66
N LEU A 282 5.28 3.60 15.02
CA LEU A 282 5.31 3.52 13.54
C LEU A 282 3.96 3.76 12.85
N PHE A 283 2.85 3.66 13.58
CA PHE A 283 1.48 3.85 13.06
C PHE A 283 0.74 5.05 13.68
N SER A 284 1.44 5.97 14.35
CA SER A 284 0.89 7.23 14.87
C SER A 284 0.64 8.31 13.81
N GLY A 285 0.50 7.92 12.53
CA GLY A 285 -0.05 8.81 11.50
C GLY A 285 -1.49 9.23 11.85
N PRO A 286 -2.00 10.33 11.27
CA PRO A 286 -3.19 11.00 11.77
C PRO A 286 -4.43 10.15 11.48
N TYR A 287 -4.77 9.24 12.40
CA TYR A 287 -6.16 8.92 12.62
C TYR A 287 -6.88 10.24 12.94
N PRO A 288 -8.08 10.47 12.38
CA PRO A 288 -8.79 11.73 12.54
C PRO A 288 -8.86 12.07 14.01
N GLU A 289 -8.14 13.12 14.42
CA GLU A 289 -7.95 13.60 15.80
C GLU A 289 -8.73 12.79 16.85
N ILE A 290 -8.28 11.56 17.13
CA ILE A 290 -8.64 10.92 18.39
C ILE A 290 -7.74 11.65 19.35
N GLY A 291 -8.27 12.76 19.88
CA GLY A 291 -7.55 13.68 20.74
C GLY A 291 -6.66 12.88 21.67
N ASN A 292 -5.35 13.02 21.50
CA ASN A 292 -4.37 12.33 22.30
C ASN A 292 -4.68 12.64 23.77
N PRO A 293 -5.22 11.70 24.57
CA PRO A 293 -5.56 12.01 25.95
C PRO A 293 -4.31 12.29 26.80
N PHE A 294 -3.11 12.09 26.24
CA PHE A 294 -1.83 12.37 26.88
C PHE A 294 -1.20 13.73 26.48
N SER A 295 -1.89 14.58 25.70
CA SER A 295 -1.37 15.91 25.32
C SER A 295 -1.90 17.07 26.19
N GLN A 296 -2.29 16.82 27.43
CA GLN A 296 -2.45 17.89 28.43
C GLN A 296 -1.17 18.02 29.25
N THR A 297 -0.21 18.76 28.73
CA THR A 297 0.80 19.39 29.60
C THR A 297 0.10 20.48 30.42
N PRO A 298 0.25 20.49 31.76
CA PRO A 298 -0.30 21.55 32.57
C PRO A 298 0.44 22.87 32.26
N LEU A 299 -0.32 23.93 32.03
CA LEU A 299 0.15 25.32 32.13
C LEU A 299 0.25 25.71 33.60
#